data_AF-A0A1X7T9I5-F1
#
_entry.id   AF-A0A1X7T9I5-F1
#
_cell.length_a   1.000
_cell.length_b   1.000
_cell.length_c   1.000
_cell.angle_alpha   90.00
_cell.angle_beta   90.00
_cell.angle_gamma   90.00
#
_symmetry.space_group_name_H-M   'P 1'
#
loop_
_entity.id
_entity.type
_entity.pdbx_description
1 polymer ?
#
loop_
_entity_poly.entity_id
_entity_poly.type
_entity_poly.pdbx_seq_one_letter_code
_entity_poly.pdbx_strand_id
1 'polypeptide(L)'
;MTIPYDLSQDAEKIIISLTLSLHLDKISVTVTPVAKQSGCTDCGIYTIAIVIAICYKIDPVTAVFAQDELRPHLVQSFENNNLQPFPIKKNKKVQRSSMQALLFLIVQNVEREITLMENL
;
A
#
# COMPACT_ATOMS: atom_id res chain seq x y z
N MET A 1 -5.43 21.21 -13.94
CA MET A 1 -4.98 20.05 -13.14
C MET A 1 -4.21 19.16 -14.11
N THR A 2 -2.88 19.18 -14.08
CA THR A 2 -2.05 18.36 -14.96
C THR A 2 -1.88 16.99 -14.32
N ILE A 3 -2.61 16.00 -14.83
CA ILE A 3 -2.49 14.61 -14.42
C ILE A 3 -1.32 14.01 -15.21
N PRO A 4 -0.25 13.52 -14.56
CA PRO A 4 0.83 12.86 -15.25
C PRO A 4 0.30 11.61 -15.96
N TYR A 5 0.80 11.36 -17.16
CA TYR A 5 0.37 10.40 -18.19
C TYR A 5 0.33 8.90 -17.76
N ASP A 6 0.43 8.58 -16.46
CA ASP A 6 0.57 7.23 -15.90
C ASP A 6 -0.65 6.76 -15.08
N LEU A 7 -1.71 7.57 -14.96
CA LEU A 7 -2.89 7.19 -14.20
C LEU A 7 -4.01 6.69 -15.14
N SER A 8 -4.56 5.50 -14.90
CA SER A 8 -5.68 5.00 -15.70
C SER A 8 -6.93 5.87 -15.49
N GLN A 9 -7.79 5.95 -16.51
CA GLN A 9 -9.05 6.71 -16.42
C GLN A 9 -9.93 6.21 -15.26
N ASP A 10 -9.87 4.91 -14.95
CA ASP A 10 -10.62 4.34 -13.85
C ASP A 10 -10.04 4.75 -12.49
N ALA A 11 -8.71 4.77 -12.36
CA ALA A 11 -8.06 5.27 -11.16
C ALA A 11 -8.37 6.76 -10.93
N GLU A 12 -8.42 7.57 -11.99
CA GLU A 12 -8.80 8.98 -11.90
C GLU A 12 -10.22 9.15 -11.36
N LYS A 13 -11.20 8.40 -11.88
CA LYS A 13 -12.60 8.43 -11.40
C LYS A 13 -12.71 8.05 -9.92
N ILE A 14 -11.99 7.01 -9.50
CA ILE A 14 -11.97 6.57 -8.10
C ILE A 14 -11.41 7.68 -7.21
N ILE A 15 -10.29 8.29 -7.61
CA ILE A 15 -9.66 9.37 -6.86
C ILE A 15 -10.57 10.59 -6.73
N ILE A 16 -11.25 11.00 -7.81
CA ILE A 16 -12.23 12.10 -7.79
C ILE A 16 -13.36 11.77 -6.82
N SER A 17 -13.94 10.56 -6.91
CA SER A 17 -15.02 10.11 -6.03
C SER A 17 -14.61 10.15 -4.55
N LEU A 18 -13.41 9.65 -4.22
CA LEU A 18 -12.87 9.70 -2.87
C LEU A 18 -12.61 11.12 -2.38
N THR A 19 -12.08 11.98 -3.25
CA THR A 19 -11.81 13.40 -2.93
C THR A 19 -13.09 14.13 -2.53
N LEU A 20 -14.16 13.93 -3.31
CA LEU A 20 -15.47 14.52 -3.04
C LEU A 20 -16.09 13.95 -1.76
N SER A 21 -16.05 12.63 -1.58
CA SER A 21 -16.63 11.97 -0.41
C SER A 21 -15.93 12.34 0.91
N LEU A 22 -14.62 12.57 0.84
CA LEU A 22 -13.79 12.96 1.99
C LEU A 22 -13.71 14.48 2.19
N HIS A 23 -14.41 15.28 1.38
CA HIS A 23 -14.41 16.75 1.44
C HIS A 23 -13.00 17.36 1.42
N LEU A 24 -12.11 16.81 0.58
CA LEU A 24 -10.73 17.29 0.47
C LEU A 24 -10.65 18.44 -0.54
N ASP A 25 -10.19 19.61 -0.10
CA ASP A 25 -10.05 20.79 -0.96
C ASP A 25 -8.95 20.62 -2.02
N LYS A 26 -7.94 19.80 -1.74
CA LYS A 26 -6.81 19.55 -2.63
C LYS A 26 -6.19 18.20 -2.37
N ILE A 27 -5.87 17.49 -3.45
CA ILE A 27 -5.10 16.25 -3.40
C ILE A 27 -3.81 16.39 -4.22
N SER A 28 -2.81 15.62 -3.85
CA SER A 28 -1.62 15.38 -4.67
C SER A 28 -1.49 13.89 -4.88
N VAL A 29 -1.37 13.49 -6.15
CA VAL A 29 -1.18 12.09 -6.54
C VAL A 29 0.23 11.95 -7.08
N THR A 30 0.99 11.00 -6.55
CA THR A 30 2.34 10.68 -7.03
C THR A 30 2.38 9.22 -7.43
N VAL A 31 2.58 8.96 -8.71
CA VAL A 31 2.83 7.61 -9.22
C VAL A 31 4.32 7.34 -9.09
N THR A 32 4.68 6.38 -8.24
CA THR A 32 6.09 6.10 -7.94
C THR A 32 6.45 4.69 -8.40
N PRO A 33 7.54 4.51 -9.17
CA PRO A 33 7.95 3.18 -9.59
C PRO A 33 8.47 2.38 -8.39
N VAL A 34 7.85 1.24 -8.12
CA VAL A 34 8.24 0.29 -7.06
C VAL A 34 8.79 -1.00 -7.68
N ALA A 35 9.44 -1.83 -6.86
CA ALA A 35 9.90 -3.14 -7.30
C ALA A 35 8.70 -3.99 -7.78
N LYS A 36 8.77 -4.44 -9.05
CA LYS A 36 7.73 -5.28 -9.64
C LYS A 36 7.80 -6.70 -9.09
N GLN A 37 6.64 -7.35 -9.04
CA GLN A 37 6.56 -8.79 -8.90
C GLN A 37 7.14 -9.50 -10.13
N SER A 38 7.55 -10.74 -9.94
CA SER A 38 7.78 -11.70 -11.03
C SER A 38 6.46 -12.45 -11.31
N GLY A 39 6.14 -12.67 -12.58
CA GLY A 39 4.88 -13.34 -12.96
C GLY A 39 3.63 -12.46 -12.77
N CYS A 40 2.45 -13.09 -12.70
CA CYS A 40 1.15 -12.38 -12.69
C CYS A 40 0.24 -12.71 -11.50
N THR A 41 0.64 -13.60 -10.59
CA THR A 41 -0.25 -14.16 -9.55
C THR A 41 -0.07 -13.51 -8.17
N ASP A 42 1.01 -12.76 -7.97
CA ASP A 42 1.38 -12.15 -6.68
C ASP A 42 1.03 -10.65 -6.58
N CYS A 43 0.17 -10.11 -7.47
CA CYS A 43 -0.12 -8.67 -7.48
C CYS A 43 -0.77 -8.22 -6.17
N GLY A 44 -1.75 -8.99 -5.68
CA GLY A 44 -2.44 -8.71 -4.42
C GLY A 44 -1.51 -8.75 -3.21
N ILE A 45 -0.59 -9.71 -3.14
CA ILE A 45 0.33 -9.81 -2.01
C ILE A 45 1.42 -8.73 -2.04
N TYR A 46 1.87 -8.30 -3.22
CA TYR A 46 2.72 -7.12 -3.37
C TYR A 46 2.00 -5.86 -2.91
N THR A 47 0.71 -5.69 -3.25
CA THR A 47 -0.10 -4.57 -2.75
C THR A 47 -0.11 -4.55 -1.23
N ILE A 48 -0.37 -5.68 -0.57
CA ILE A 48 -0.35 -5.79 0.89
C ILE A 48 1.04 -5.44 1.44
N ALA A 49 2.10 -6.03 0.89
CA ALA A 49 3.47 -5.79 1.34
C ALA A 49 3.89 -4.31 1.21
N ILE A 50 3.50 -3.64 0.12
CA ILE A 50 3.72 -2.21 -0.10
C ILE A 50 2.95 -1.37 0.92
N VAL A 51 1.66 -1.67 1.13
CA VAL A 51 0.83 -0.95 2.11
C VAL A 51 1.43 -1.11 3.51
N ILE A 52 1.81 -2.31 3.91
CA ILE A 52 2.47 -2.56 5.20
C ILE A 52 3.82 -1.84 5.28
N ALA A 53 4.65 -1.86 4.23
CA ALA A 53 5.90 -1.11 4.21
C ALA A 53 5.66 0.39 4.46
N ILE A 54 4.68 0.98 3.78
CA ILE A 54 4.26 2.37 4.00
C ILE A 54 3.84 2.58 5.47
N CYS A 55 3.04 1.66 6.03
CA CYS A 55 2.60 1.73 7.42
C CYS A 55 3.76 1.73 8.42
N TYR A 56 4.81 0.97 8.15
CA TYR A 56 6.01 0.88 8.96
C TYR A 56 7.11 1.87 8.56
N LYS A 57 6.79 2.90 7.77
CA LYS A 57 7.71 3.95 7.32
C LYS A 57 8.92 3.43 6.52
N ILE A 58 8.75 2.28 5.85
CA ILE A 58 9.67 1.68 4.90
C ILE A 58 9.31 2.22 3.51
N ASP A 59 10.30 2.75 2.78
CA ASP A 59 10.08 3.29 1.44
C ASP A 59 9.89 2.15 0.42
N PRO A 60 8.70 2.01 -0.20
CA PRO A 60 8.41 0.94 -1.15
C PRO A 60 9.24 1.02 -2.44
N VAL A 61 9.83 2.18 -2.76
CA VAL A 61 10.77 2.33 -3.89
C VAL A 61 12.06 1.56 -3.63
N THR A 62 12.45 1.48 -2.36
CA THR A 62 13.70 0.85 -1.93
C THR A 62 13.51 -0.58 -1.44
N ALA A 63 12.28 -0.98 -1.16
CA ALA A 63 11.92 -2.30 -0.69
C ALA A 63 11.89 -3.30 -1.85
N VAL A 64 12.92 -4.14 -1.94
CA VAL A 64 12.94 -5.29 -2.86
C VAL A 64 12.48 -6.53 -2.10
N PHE A 65 11.18 -6.84 -2.16
CA PHE A 65 10.60 -7.95 -1.41
C PHE A 65 11.14 -9.31 -1.83
N ALA A 66 11.29 -10.22 -0.85
CA ALA A 66 11.54 -11.63 -1.11
C ALA A 66 10.24 -12.32 -1.53
N GLN A 67 9.93 -12.29 -2.83
CA GLN A 67 8.66 -12.80 -3.38
C GLN A 67 8.31 -14.24 -2.93
N ASP A 68 9.31 -15.10 -2.88
CA ASP A 68 9.24 -16.48 -2.41
C ASP A 68 8.82 -16.61 -0.94
N GLU A 69 9.08 -15.58 -0.13
CA GLU A 69 8.73 -15.54 1.29
C GLU A 69 7.44 -14.75 1.56
N LEU A 70 6.90 -14.02 0.59
CA LEU A 70 5.71 -13.20 0.79
C LEU A 70 4.50 -14.04 1.23
N ARG A 71 4.17 -15.11 0.50
CA ARG A 71 2.98 -15.94 0.79
C ARG A 71 3.09 -16.63 2.16
N PRO A 72 4.19 -17.33 2.50
CA PRO A 72 4.38 -17.88 3.83
C PRO A 72 4.27 -16.82 4.94
N HIS A 73 4.88 -15.65 4.74
CA HIS A 73 4.83 -14.56 5.72
C HIS A 73 3.41 -14.03 5.92
N LEU A 74 2.61 -13.91 4.86
CA LEU A 74 1.21 -13.47 4.97
C LEU A 74 0.37 -14.47 5.76
N VAL A 75 0.53 -15.78 5.49
CA VAL A 75 -0.15 -16.85 6.24
C VAL A 75 0.21 -16.76 7.71
N GLN A 76 1.51 -16.70 8.03
CA GLN A 76 1.99 -16.57 9.41
C GLN A 76 1.48 -15.28 10.09
N SER A 77 1.38 -14.18 9.35
CA SER A 77 0.86 -12.91 9.88
C SER A 77 -0.61 -13.02 10.25
N PHE A 78 -1.41 -13.72 9.45
CA PHE A 78 -2.82 -13.97 9.75
C PHE A 78 -3.00 -14.95 10.91
N GLU A 79 -2.26 -16.05 10.94
CA GLU A 79 -2.29 -17.02 12.04
C GLU A 79 -1.95 -16.37 13.39
N ASN A 80 -1.03 -15.39 13.38
CA ASN A 80 -0.62 -14.67 14.58
C ASN A 80 -1.44 -13.40 14.86
N ASN A 81 -2.45 -13.08 14.03
CA ASN A 81 -3.20 -11.83 14.07
C ASN A 81 -2.29 -10.58 14.13
N ASN A 82 -1.18 -10.61 13.40
CA ASN A 82 -0.14 -9.60 13.48
C ASN A 82 0.54 -9.35 12.12
N LEU A 83 0.12 -8.29 11.44
CA LEU A 83 0.72 -7.85 10.18
C LEU A 83 2.02 -7.08 10.44
N GLN A 84 3.14 -7.78 10.25
CA GLN A 84 4.49 -7.23 10.35
C GLN A 84 5.09 -6.91 8.98
N PRO A 85 6.15 -6.08 8.91
CA PRO A 85 6.86 -5.80 7.66
C PRO A 85 7.29 -7.07 6.93
N PHE A 86 6.96 -7.15 5.65
CA PHE A 86 7.32 -8.30 4.82
C PHE A 86 8.84 -8.37 4.56
N PRO A 87 9.40 -9.57 4.33
CA PRO A 87 10.83 -9.76 4.12
C PRO A 87 11.36 -9.04 2.88
N ILE A 88 12.51 -8.37 3.00
CA ILE A 88 13.17 -7.59 1.94
C ILE A 88 14.56 -8.19 1.65
N LYS A 89 14.86 -8.51 0.39
CA LYS A 89 16.16 -9.06 -0.04
C LYS A 89 17.29 -8.03 0.06
N LYS A 90 17.02 -6.74 -0.22
CA LYS A 90 18.00 -5.63 -0.14
C LYS A 90 17.28 -4.29 0.12
N ASN A 91 17.77 -3.49 1.05
CA ASN A 91 17.35 -2.09 1.22
C ASN A 91 18.24 -1.18 0.36
N LYS A 92 17.69 -0.55 -0.69
CA LYS A 92 18.40 0.55 -1.36
C LYS A 92 18.38 1.80 -0.46
N LYS A 93 19.49 2.53 -0.30
CA LYS A 93 19.51 3.77 0.48
C LYS A 93 19.04 4.93 -0.40
N VAL A 94 17.90 5.56 -0.09
CA VAL A 94 17.43 6.82 -0.72
C VAL A 94 16.85 7.76 0.36
N GLN A 95 17.08 9.08 0.22
CA GLN A 95 16.59 10.12 1.15
C GLN A 95 15.20 10.67 0.75
N ARG A 96 14.42 11.05 1.78
CA ARG A 96 12.94 11.12 1.87
C ARG A 96 12.25 12.36 1.27
N SER A 97 10.92 12.28 1.11
CA SER A 97 9.97 13.27 1.71
C SER A 97 8.55 12.70 2.01
N SER A 98 8.11 12.95 3.26
CA SER A 98 6.74 13.01 3.86
C SER A 98 5.55 12.21 3.25
N MET A 99 5.20 11.08 3.88
CA MET A 99 4.02 10.23 3.59
C MET A 99 3.14 9.99 4.85
N GLN A 100 3.04 10.99 5.75
CA GLN A 100 2.37 10.80 7.07
C GLN A 100 0.84 10.90 7.04
N ALA A 101 0.23 11.53 6.02
CA ALA A 101 -1.22 11.79 6.02
C ALA A 101 -2.07 10.64 5.45
N LEU A 102 -1.57 9.92 4.43
CA LEU A 102 -2.29 8.77 3.83
C LEU A 102 -2.38 7.57 4.80
N LEU A 103 -1.45 7.52 5.76
CA LEU A 103 -1.28 6.47 6.75
C LEU A 103 -2.47 6.31 7.71
N PHE A 104 -3.08 7.42 8.15
CA PHE A 104 -4.17 7.38 9.12
C PHE A 104 -5.46 6.83 8.50
N LEU A 105 -5.71 7.13 7.22
CA LEU A 105 -6.96 6.77 6.55
C LEU A 105 -7.04 5.28 6.19
N ILE A 106 -5.91 4.68 5.79
CA ILE A 106 -5.87 3.26 5.38
C ILE A 106 -6.01 2.35 6.60
N VAL A 107 -5.29 2.63 7.68
CA VAL A 107 -5.36 1.84 8.93
C VAL A 107 -6.77 1.89 9.51
N GLN A 108 -7.38 3.07 9.61
CA GLN A 108 -8.75 3.19 10.12
C GLN A 108 -9.80 2.50 9.26
N ASN A 109 -9.62 2.43 7.94
CA ASN A 109 -10.55 1.73 7.05
C ASN A 109 -10.40 0.21 7.14
N VAL A 110 -9.17 -0.30 7.26
CA VAL A 110 -8.93 -1.74 7.42
C VAL A 110 -9.41 -2.23 8.79
N GLU A 111 -9.15 -1.49 9.86
CA GLU A 111 -9.65 -1.82 11.20
C GLU A 111 -11.18 -1.82 11.26
N ARG A 112 -11.85 -0.83 10.63
CA ARG A 112 -13.32 -0.80 10.55
C ARG A 112 -13.91 -2.02 9.83
N GLU A 113 -13.33 -2.42 8.70
CA GLU A 113 -13.80 -3.58 7.93
C GLU A 113 -13.62 -4.89 8.72
N ILE A 114 -12.50 -5.04 9.43
CA ILE A 114 -12.25 -6.21 10.29
C ILE A 114 -13.27 -6.27 11.43
N THR A 115 -13.50 -5.15 12.13
CA THR A 115 -14.51 -5.10 13.20
C THR A 115 -15.94 -5.35 12.69
N LEU A 116 -16.26 -4.97 11.44
CA LEU A 116 -17.56 -5.26 10.85
C LEU A 116 -17.73 -6.75 10.50
N MET A 117 -16.64 -7.45 10.15
CA MET A 117 -16.68 -8.90 9.88
C MET A 117 -16.70 -9.75 11.16
N GLU A 118 -16.16 -9.27 12.27
CA GLU A 118 -16.18 -9.98 13.57
C GLU A 118 -17.54 -9.87 14.30
N ASN A 119 -18.41 -8.95 13.87
CA ASN A 119 -19.74 -8.71 14.46
C ASN A 119 -20.92 -9.27 13.62
N LEU A 120 -20.63 -10.15 12.66
CA LEU A 120 -21.59 -10.91 11.85
C LEU A 120 -21.55 -12.40 12.26
#